data_AF-A0A2E6BVX4-F1
#
_entry.id   AF-A0A2E6BVX4-F1
#
_cell.length_a   1.000
_cell.length_b   1.000
_cell.length_c   1.000
_cell.angle_alpha   90.00
_cell.angle_beta   90.00
_cell.angle_gamma   90.00
#
_symmetry.space_group_name_H-M   'P 1'
#
loop_
_entity.id
_entity.type
_entity.pdbx_description
1 polymer ?
#
loop_
_entity_poly.entity_id
_entity_poly.type
_entity_poly.pdbx_seq_one_letter_code
_entity_poly.pdbx_strand_id
1 'polypeptide(L)'
;MSEISTLMNDGSSTVGFVAIGFVSSIVIFDGIRYFTMEREVPFLGNLPRGGYAWSTTVRMEYERNWANVITILVMAIIPVLLNPILDIPEIQLILFPLVLGGMLVLQLVPKRYAVTKDRLSADGFSFDWENIVWKGWKGGTRIVLQRRGWWILAPLPIGGSTEDLEQASLRIEAAVTGKWADIEAILQGEE
;
A
#
# COMPACT_ATOMS: atom_id res chain seq x y z
N MET A 1 19.59 -20.08 -38.84
CA MET A 1 18.41 -19.30 -38.38
C MET A 1 17.50 -20.10 -37.45
N SER A 2 17.41 -21.44 -37.53
CA SER A 2 16.50 -22.24 -36.68
C SER A 2 16.95 -22.45 -35.22
N GLU A 3 18.25 -22.58 -34.94
CA GLU A 3 18.76 -22.82 -33.58
C GLU A 3 18.72 -21.57 -32.69
N ILE A 4 19.00 -20.39 -33.27
CA ILE A 4 18.90 -19.12 -32.54
C ILE A 4 17.43 -18.81 -32.23
N SER A 5 16.50 -19.08 -33.15
CA SER A 5 15.07 -18.88 -32.89
C SER A 5 14.51 -19.85 -31.85
N THR A 6 14.99 -21.09 -31.78
CA THR A 6 14.58 -22.04 -30.73
C THR A 6 15.17 -21.67 -29.36
N LEU A 7 16.46 -21.32 -29.29
CA LEU A 7 17.08 -20.82 -28.05
C LEU A 7 16.45 -19.52 -27.54
N MET A 8 16.11 -18.59 -28.44
CA MET A 8 15.41 -17.36 -28.07
C MET A 8 13.97 -17.64 -27.61
N ASN A 9 13.28 -18.62 -28.19
CA ASN A 9 11.92 -19.00 -27.77
C ASN A 9 11.92 -19.69 -26.39
N ASP A 10 12.85 -20.62 -26.15
CA ASP A 10 13.01 -21.30 -24.85
C ASP A 10 13.46 -20.33 -23.75
N GLY A 11 14.35 -19.38 -24.09
CA GLY A 11 14.79 -18.33 -23.16
C GLY A 11 13.71 -17.30 -22.85
N SER A 12 13.03 -16.77 -23.87
CA SER A 12 11.95 -15.77 -23.74
C SER A 12 10.77 -16.33 -22.92
N SER A 13 10.36 -17.56 -23.21
CA SER A 13 9.30 -18.24 -22.47
C SER A 13 9.70 -18.46 -21.00
N THR A 14 10.92 -18.91 -20.72
CA THR A 14 11.38 -19.10 -19.34
C THR A 14 11.38 -17.79 -18.55
N VAL A 15 11.90 -16.71 -19.12
CA VAL A 15 11.94 -15.39 -18.47
C VAL A 15 10.53 -14.89 -18.16
N GLY A 16 9.58 -15.05 -19.09
CA GLY A 16 8.19 -14.65 -18.87
C GLY A 16 7.52 -15.39 -17.70
N PHE A 17 7.72 -16.70 -17.59
CA PHE A 17 7.20 -17.46 -16.45
C PHE A 17 7.85 -17.08 -15.11
N VAL A 18 9.16 -16.81 -15.11
CA VAL A 18 9.86 -16.33 -13.92
C VAL A 18 9.28 -14.98 -13.47
N ALA A 19 9.07 -14.05 -14.41
CA ALA A 19 8.45 -12.75 -14.11
C ALA A 19 7.04 -12.92 -13.53
N ILE A 20 6.19 -13.75 -14.16
CA ILE A 20 4.85 -14.07 -13.65
C ILE A 20 4.94 -14.64 -12.23
N GLY A 21 5.88 -15.56 -11.96
CA GLY A 21 6.08 -16.15 -10.64
C GLY A 21 6.43 -15.12 -9.57
N PHE A 22 7.33 -14.17 -9.88
CA PHE A 22 7.66 -13.08 -8.97
C PHE A 22 6.47 -12.16 -8.69
N VAL A 23 5.77 -11.70 -9.73
CA VAL A 23 4.60 -10.81 -9.53
C VAL A 23 3.50 -11.54 -8.76
N SER A 24 3.26 -12.83 -9.05
CA SER A 24 2.28 -13.65 -8.33
C SER A 24 2.63 -13.77 -6.84
N SER A 25 3.90 -13.95 -6.51
CA SER A 25 4.37 -14.04 -5.13
C SER A 25 4.11 -12.73 -4.36
N ILE A 26 4.33 -11.59 -5.01
CA ILE A 26 4.02 -10.27 -4.43
C ILE A 26 2.51 -10.12 -4.20
N VAL A 27 1.70 -10.44 -5.21
CA VAL A 27 0.23 -10.33 -5.11
C VAL A 27 -0.33 -11.22 -4.01
N ILE A 28 0.17 -12.45 -3.86
CA ILE A 28 -0.23 -13.36 -2.79
C ILE A 28 0.16 -12.79 -1.42
N PHE A 29 1.39 -12.30 -1.29
CA PHE A 29 1.88 -11.72 -0.03
C PHE A 29 1.06 -10.48 0.37
N ASP A 30 0.80 -9.57 -0.57
CA ASP A 30 -0.03 -8.39 -0.35
C ASP A 30 -1.46 -8.77 0.01
N GLY A 31 -2.02 -9.78 -0.64
CA GLY A 31 -3.34 -10.32 -0.31
C GLY A 31 -3.41 -10.86 1.12
N ILE A 32 -2.43 -11.68 1.53
CA ILE A 32 -2.33 -12.18 2.91
C ILE A 32 -2.25 -11.01 3.89
N ARG A 33 -1.43 -10.00 3.59
CA ARG A 33 -1.25 -8.80 4.41
C ARG A 33 -2.53 -7.99 4.57
N TYR A 34 -3.31 -7.87 3.50
CA TYR A 34 -4.62 -7.24 3.54
C TYR A 34 -5.55 -7.96 4.54
N PHE A 35 -5.63 -9.30 4.47
CA PHE A 35 -6.48 -10.06 5.39
C PHE A 35 -6.02 -9.98 6.85
N THR A 36 -4.72 -9.85 7.11
CA THR A 36 -4.22 -9.66 8.48
C THR A 36 -4.54 -8.27 9.01
N MET A 37 -4.56 -7.23 8.17
CA MET A 37 -4.83 -5.85 8.57
C MET A 37 -6.23 -5.68 9.20
N GLU A 38 -7.25 -6.33 8.65
CA GLU A 38 -8.61 -6.28 9.23
C GLU A 38 -8.67 -6.90 10.64
N ARG A 39 -7.79 -7.87 10.93
CA ARG A 39 -7.69 -8.49 12.26
C ARG A 39 -6.90 -7.62 13.23
N GLU A 40 -5.87 -6.91 12.74
CA GLU A 40 -5.03 -6.02 13.55
C GLU A 40 -5.76 -4.73 13.94
N VAL A 41 -6.59 -4.19 13.04
CA VAL A 41 -7.41 -2.99 13.29
C VAL A 41 -8.90 -3.33 13.11
N PRO A 42 -9.51 -4.03 14.08
CA PRO A 42 -10.89 -4.51 13.96
C PRO A 42 -11.93 -3.40 14.15
N PHE A 43 -11.65 -2.43 15.02
CA PHE A 43 -12.55 -1.33 15.37
C PHE A 43 -12.08 -0.02 14.74
N LEU A 44 -13.04 0.78 14.25
CA LEU A 44 -12.81 2.11 13.71
C LEU A 44 -13.30 3.17 14.71
N GLY A 45 -12.79 4.39 14.59
CA GLY A 45 -13.04 5.50 15.49
C GLY A 45 -12.06 5.55 16.67
N ASN A 46 -12.53 6.06 17.80
CA ASN A 46 -11.71 6.20 19.00
C ASN A 46 -11.36 4.84 19.59
N LEU A 47 -10.07 4.62 19.84
CA LEU A 47 -9.53 3.43 20.49
C LEU A 47 -9.26 3.72 21.99
N PRO A 48 -9.13 2.69 22.82
CA PRO A 48 -8.71 2.85 24.20
C PRO A 48 -7.38 3.62 24.30
N ARG A 49 -7.18 4.34 25.42
CA ARG A 49 -5.94 5.10 25.68
C ARG A 49 -5.66 6.18 24.62
N GLY A 50 -6.71 6.80 24.12
CA GLY A 50 -6.65 7.94 23.20
C GLY A 50 -6.23 7.61 21.76
N GLY A 51 -6.12 6.33 21.39
CA GLY A 51 -5.83 5.96 20.00
C GLY A 51 -6.98 6.28 19.04
N TYR A 52 -6.72 6.14 17.75
CA TYR A 52 -7.73 6.34 16.71
C TYR A 52 -7.47 5.44 15.51
N ALA A 53 -8.52 4.83 14.98
CA ALA A 53 -8.47 3.99 13.79
C ALA A 53 -9.46 4.49 12.74
N TRP A 54 -9.09 4.40 11.48
CA TRP A 54 -9.94 4.81 10.37
C TRP A 54 -9.72 3.92 9.15
N SER A 55 -10.62 4.03 8.20
CA SER A 55 -10.53 3.32 6.93
C SER A 55 -10.66 4.30 5.77
N THR A 56 -9.88 4.08 4.74
CA THR A 56 -10.03 4.77 3.46
C THR A 56 -11.25 4.26 2.69
N THR A 57 -11.61 4.98 1.63
CA THR A 57 -12.57 4.53 0.62
C THR A 57 -11.83 4.11 -0.65
N VAL A 58 -12.50 3.33 -1.51
CA VAL A 58 -11.96 2.98 -2.84
C VAL A 58 -11.56 4.23 -3.63
N ARG A 59 -12.35 5.30 -3.54
CA ARG A 59 -12.05 6.56 -4.21
C ARG A 59 -10.74 7.17 -3.72
N MET A 60 -10.49 7.18 -2.41
CA MET A 60 -9.26 7.70 -1.83
C MET A 60 -8.04 6.85 -2.23
N GLU A 61 -8.19 5.52 -2.26
CA GLU A 61 -7.11 4.63 -2.71
C GLU A 61 -6.81 4.79 -4.21
N TYR A 62 -7.83 5.00 -5.04
CA TYR A 62 -7.65 5.37 -6.43
C TYR A 62 -6.90 6.71 -6.58
N GLU A 63 -7.34 7.75 -5.88
CA GLU A 63 -6.67 9.07 -5.92
C GLU A 63 -5.21 9.00 -5.41
N ARG A 64 -4.90 8.07 -4.50
CA ARG A 64 -3.55 7.81 -4.00
C ARG A 64 -2.68 7.07 -5.03
N ASN A 65 -3.26 6.12 -5.77
CA ASN A 65 -2.53 5.16 -6.61
C ASN A 65 -2.79 5.30 -8.12
N TRP A 66 -3.48 6.35 -8.59
CA TRP A 66 -3.91 6.47 -10.00
C TRP A 66 -2.78 6.28 -11.02
N ALA A 67 -1.58 6.79 -10.73
CA ALA A 67 -0.42 6.62 -11.60
C ALA A 67 0.04 5.14 -11.68
N ASN A 68 -0.02 4.42 -10.56
CA ASN A 68 0.29 2.98 -10.51
C ASN A 68 -0.78 2.16 -11.24
N VAL A 69 -2.06 2.55 -11.11
CA VAL A 69 -3.17 1.90 -11.84
C VAL A 69 -2.94 1.99 -13.36
N ILE A 70 -2.66 3.19 -13.88
CA ILE A 70 -2.36 3.37 -15.32
C ILE A 70 -1.13 2.56 -15.72
N THR A 71 -0.08 2.56 -14.90
CA THR A 71 1.15 1.79 -15.16
C THR A 71 0.86 0.31 -15.29
N ILE A 72 0.08 -0.27 -14.37
CA ILE A 72 -0.31 -1.68 -14.39
C ILE A 72 -1.14 -2.00 -15.65
N LEU A 73 -2.08 -1.14 -16.03
CA LEU A 73 -2.89 -1.34 -17.24
C LEU A 73 -2.02 -1.35 -18.51
N VAL A 74 -1.06 -0.43 -18.61
CA VAL A 74 -0.10 -0.41 -19.73
C VAL A 74 0.75 -1.68 -19.72
N MET A 75 1.28 -2.08 -18.56
CA MET A 75 2.08 -3.30 -18.41
C MET A 75 1.29 -4.55 -18.81
N ALA A 76 -0.02 -4.61 -18.52
CA ALA A 76 -0.86 -5.75 -18.90
C ALA A 76 -1.05 -5.87 -20.42
N ILE A 77 -1.07 -4.74 -21.14
CA ILE A 77 -1.31 -4.71 -22.60
C ILE A 77 -0.01 -4.96 -23.39
N ILE A 78 1.15 -4.52 -22.87
CA ILE A 78 2.43 -4.61 -23.59
C ILE A 78 2.74 -6.01 -24.15
N PRO A 79 2.62 -7.12 -23.40
CA PRO A 79 2.92 -8.45 -23.93
C PRO A 79 2.06 -8.82 -25.15
N VAL A 80 0.78 -8.43 -25.14
CA VAL A 80 -0.12 -8.68 -26.28
C VAL A 80 0.34 -7.90 -27.52
N LEU A 81 0.78 -6.65 -27.34
CA LEU A 81 1.31 -5.83 -28.43
C LEU A 81 2.64 -6.35 -28.99
N LEU A 82 3.47 -6.96 -28.14
CA LEU A 82 4.77 -7.51 -28.53
C LEU A 82 4.69 -8.94 -29.06
N ASN A 83 3.56 -9.62 -28.87
CA ASN A 83 3.37 -11.02 -29.29
C ASN A 83 3.73 -11.29 -30.77
N PRO A 84 3.38 -10.44 -31.75
CA PRO A 84 3.74 -10.68 -33.16
C PRO A 84 5.24 -10.72 -33.43
N ILE A 85 6.06 -10.18 -32.52
CA ILE A 85 7.52 -10.10 -32.65
C ILE A 85 8.20 -11.18 -31.80
N LEU A 86 7.65 -11.44 -30.60
CA LEU A 86 8.29 -12.29 -29.59
C LEU A 86 7.73 -13.71 -29.49
N ASP A 87 6.64 -14.02 -30.21
CA ASP A 87 5.96 -15.32 -30.20
C ASP A 87 5.73 -15.83 -28.77
N ILE A 88 5.06 -14.99 -27.96
CA ILE A 88 4.91 -15.23 -26.52
C ILE A 88 3.92 -16.38 -26.31
N PRO A 89 4.23 -17.37 -25.46
CA PRO A 89 3.31 -18.46 -25.16
C PRO A 89 1.95 -17.94 -24.69
N GLU A 90 0.87 -18.47 -25.28
CA GLU A 90 -0.50 -18.02 -25.04
C GLU A 90 -0.86 -18.01 -23.55
N ILE A 91 -0.39 -19.01 -22.79
CA ILE A 91 -0.62 -19.09 -21.35
C ILE A 91 0.00 -17.91 -20.58
N GLN A 92 1.11 -17.33 -21.04
CA GLN A 92 1.71 -16.15 -20.41
C GLN A 92 0.92 -14.89 -20.71
N LEU A 93 0.38 -14.77 -21.93
CA LEU A 93 -0.50 -13.67 -22.33
C LEU A 93 -1.79 -13.62 -21.52
N ILE A 94 -2.20 -14.75 -20.94
CA ILE A 94 -3.37 -14.85 -20.06
C ILE A 94 -2.98 -14.65 -18.60
N LEU A 95 -1.97 -15.39 -18.12
CA LEU A 95 -1.59 -15.37 -16.71
C LEU A 95 -1.05 -14.02 -16.26
N PHE A 96 -0.24 -13.35 -17.08
CA PHE A 96 0.39 -12.10 -16.67
C PHE A 96 -0.62 -10.97 -16.43
N PRO A 97 -1.57 -10.68 -17.34
CA PRO A 97 -2.65 -9.72 -17.07
C PRO A 97 -3.55 -10.13 -15.91
N LEU A 98 -3.80 -11.43 -15.72
CA LEU A 98 -4.62 -11.92 -14.60
C LEU A 98 -3.97 -11.59 -13.25
N VAL A 99 -2.67 -11.86 -13.13
CA VAL A 99 -1.90 -11.54 -11.91
C VAL A 99 -1.84 -10.03 -11.68
N LEU A 100 -1.58 -9.24 -12.73
CA LEU A 100 -1.62 -7.78 -12.66
C LEU A 100 -3.01 -7.23 -12.30
N GLY A 101 -4.08 -7.89 -12.75
CA GLY A 101 -5.45 -7.59 -12.34
C GLY A 101 -5.65 -7.79 -10.84
N GLY A 102 -5.12 -8.88 -10.29
CA GLY A 102 -5.08 -9.10 -8.83
C GLY A 102 -4.34 -7.98 -8.09
N MET A 103 -3.17 -7.58 -8.59
CA MET A 103 -2.41 -6.45 -8.05
C MET A 103 -3.21 -5.14 -8.08
N LEU A 104 -3.88 -4.85 -9.19
CA LEU A 104 -4.70 -3.66 -9.36
C LEU A 104 -5.86 -3.65 -8.37
N VAL A 105 -6.56 -4.77 -8.20
CA VAL A 105 -7.61 -4.91 -7.20
C VAL A 105 -7.07 -4.57 -5.81
N LEU A 106 -5.98 -5.22 -5.39
CA LEU A 106 -5.38 -4.99 -4.07
C LEU A 106 -4.94 -3.54 -3.82
N GLN A 107 -4.56 -2.79 -4.87
CA GLN A 107 -4.24 -1.37 -4.74
C GLN A 107 -5.45 -0.47 -4.52
N LEU A 108 -6.65 -0.91 -4.91
CA LEU A 108 -7.90 -0.15 -4.79
C LEU A 108 -8.73 -0.56 -3.58
N VAL A 109 -8.42 -1.70 -2.96
CA VAL A 109 -9.13 -2.16 -1.77
C VAL A 109 -8.92 -1.17 -0.62
N PRO A 110 -10.00 -0.75 0.08
CA PRO A 110 -9.93 0.10 1.25
C PRO A 110 -8.97 -0.40 2.32
N LYS A 111 -8.10 0.50 2.77
CA LYS A 111 -7.10 0.21 3.78
C LYS A 111 -7.48 0.78 5.13
N ARG A 112 -7.13 0.04 6.19
CA ARG A 112 -7.35 0.43 7.59
C ARG A 112 -6.03 0.91 8.19
N TYR A 113 -6.14 1.97 8.98
CA TYR A 113 -5.02 2.59 9.65
C TYR A 113 -5.36 2.78 11.12
N ALA A 114 -4.34 2.79 11.98
CA ALA A 114 -4.51 3.12 13.39
C ALA A 114 -3.30 3.88 13.92
N VAL A 115 -3.57 4.91 14.72
CA VAL A 115 -2.58 5.66 15.47
C VAL A 115 -2.80 5.35 16.94
N THR A 116 -1.76 4.84 17.60
CA THR A 116 -1.76 4.53 19.03
C THR A 116 -0.56 5.18 19.69
N LYS A 117 -0.52 5.19 21.02
CA LYS A 117 0.58 5.76 21.80
C LYS A 117 1.95 5.22 21.37
N ASP A 118 2.02 3.92 21.10
CA ASP A 118 3.29 3.23 20.91
C ASP A 118 3.63 2.99 19.43
N ARG A 119 2.61 2.88 18.56
CA ARG A 119 2.79 2.52 17.15
C ARG A 119 1.78 3.15 16.20
N LEU A 120 2.20 3.26 14.94
CA LEU A 120 1.36 3.50 13.76
C LEU A 120 1.09 2.18 13.05
N SER A 121 -0.17 1.83 12.82
CA SER A 121 -0.56 0.74 11.92
C SER A 121 -0.96 1.31 10.57
N ALA A 122 -0.27 0.91 9.50
CA ALA A 122 -0.53 1.34 8.13
C ALA A 122 -0.18 0.24 7.13
N ASP A 123 -1.01 0.07 6.10
CA ASP A 123 -0.78 -0.91 5.02
C ASP A 123 -0.54 -2.36 5.51
N GLY A 124 -1.12 -2.77 6.65
CA GLY A 124 -0.89 -4.12 7.24
C GLY A 124 0.48 -4.28 7.90
N PHE A 125 1.14 -3.18 8.23
CA PHE A 125 2.38 -3.11 9.00
C PHE A 125 2.22 -2.21 10.22
N SER A 126 2.95 -2.53 11.28
CA SER A 126 3.12 -1.67 12.45
C SER A 126 4.48 -0.99 12.40
N PHE A 127 4.51 0.30 12.71
CA PHE A 127 5.69 1.15 12.72
C PHE A 127 5.83 1.82 14.08
N ASP A 128 6.99 1.68 14.71
CA ASP A 128 7.32 2.41 15.93
C ASP A 128 7.61 3.88 15.62
N TRP A 129 7.21 4.77 16.52
CA TRP A 129 7.34 6.22 16.31
C TRP A 129 8.79 6.68 16.14
N GLU A 130 9.75 5.97 16.73
CA GLU A 130 11.18 6.23 16.55
C GLU A 130 11.65 6.12 15.09
N ASN A 131 10.93 5.34 14.27
CA ASN A 131 11.25 5.10 12.87
C ASN A 131 10.48 6.02 11.90
N ILE A 132 9.58 6.87 12.43
CA ILE A 132 8.76 7.80 11.68
C ILE A 132 9.30 9.23 11.87
N VAL A 133 9.30 9.99 10.78
CA VAL A 133 9.63 11.41 10.77
C VAL A 133 8.37 12.19 10.42
N TRP A 134 7.86 12.90 11.42
CA TRP A 134 6.74 13.82 11.30
C TRP A 134 7.21 15.20 10.83
N LYS A 135 6.50 15.77 9.86
CA LYS A 135 6.76 17.13 9.33
C LYS A 135 5.53 18.03 9.36
N GLY A 136 4.49 17.63 10.08
CA GLY A 136 3.18 18.26 10.04
C GLY A 136 2.34 17.80 8.85
N TRP A 137 1.04 18.06 8.93
CA TRP A 137 0.09 17.91 7.85
C TRP A 137 -0.42 19.28 7.39
N LYS A 138 -0.51 19.48 6.08
CA LYS A 138 -0.87 20.77 5.46
C LYS A 138 -2.30 20.77 4.91
N GLY A 139 -3.14 19.82 5.34
CA GLY A 139 -4.46 19.57 4.76
C GLY A 139 -4.41 18.67 3.51
N GLY A 140 -5.59 18.31 3.01
CA GLY A 140 -5.78 17.46 1.83
C GLY A 140 -6.22 16.03 2.18
N THR A 141 -6.10 15.10 1.23
CA THR A 141 -6.63 13.72 1.36
C THR A 141 -5.60 12.69 1.81
N ARG A 142 -4.38 13.14 2.15
CA ARG A 142 -3.30 12.28 2.64
C ARG A 142 -2.34 12.99 3.58
N ILE A 143 -1.75 12.22 4.48
CA ILE A 143 -0.58 12.58 5.27
C ILE A 143 0.61 11.80 4.71
N VAL A 144 1.73 12.48 4.48
CA VAL A 144 2.96 11.84 3.98
C VAL A 144 3.99 11.78 5.09
N LEU A 145 4.18 10.60 5.65
CA LEU A 145 5.18 10.33 6.67
C LEU A 145 6.50 9.93 6.02
N GLN A 146 7.60 10.43 6.58
CA GLN A 146 8.94 10.01 6.17
C GLN A 146 9.43 8.92 7.12
N ARG A 147 10.29 8.02 6.63
CA ARG A 147 10.86 6.92 7.44
C ARG A 147 12.35 7.14 7.66
N ARG A 148 12.86 6.72 8.82
CA ARG A 148 14.31 6.75 9.12
C ARG A 148 15.04 5.58 8.46
N GLY A 149 16.37 5.71 8.33
CA GLY A 149 17.25 4.70 7.75
C GLY A 149 17.14 4.56 6.23
N TRP A 150 17.33 3.34 5.73
CA TRP A 150 17.28 3.02 4.28
C TRP A 150 15.91 3.26 3.63
N TRP A 151 14.86 3.43 4.44
CA TRP A 151 13.48 3.64 3.99
C TRP A 151 13.12 5.10 3.67
N ILE A 152 14.09 6.03 3.74
CA ILE A 152 13.84 7.46 3.45
C ILE A 152 13.35 7.71 2.01
N LEU A 153 13.71 6.83 1.08
CA LEU A 153 13.27 6.90 -0.32
C LEU A 153 11.85 6.36 -0.55
N ALA A 154 11.27 5.73 0.47
CA ALA A 154 9.95 5.14 0.40
C ALA A 154 9.04 5.87 1.41
N PRO A 155 8.50 7.05 1.06
CA PRO A 155 7.55 7.74 1.93
C PRO A 155 6.34 6.85 2.21
N LEU A 156 5.72 7.05 3.37
CA LEU A 156 4.53 6.33 3.81
C LEU A 156 3.31 7.26 3.73
N PRO A 157 2.56 7.24 2.61
CA PRO A 157 1.34 8.01 2.48
C PRO A 157 0.18 7.29 3.14
N ILE A 158 -0.39 7.88 4.19
CA ILE A 158 -1.65 7.43 4.80
C ILE A 158 -2.80 8.29 4.27
N GLY A 159 -3.84 7.63 3.75
CA GLY A 159 -5.04 8.29 3.22
C GLY A 159 -6.18 8.31 4.23
N GLY A 160 -7.18 9.15 4.01
CA GLY A 160 -8.38 9.22 4.85
C GLY A 160 -9.30 10.38 4.47
N SER A 161 -10.45 10.48 5.11
CA SER A 161 -11.24 11.72 5.05
C SER A 161 -10.50 12.85 5.76
N THR A 162 -10.86 14.10 5.47
CA THR A 162 -10.23 15.26 6.13
C THR A 162 -10.39 15.16 7.65
N GLU A 163 -11.57 14.75 8.10
CA GLU A 163 -11.91 14.57 9.51
C GLU A 163 -11.05 13.47 10.16
N ASP A 164 -10.88 12.32 9.49
CA ASP A 164 -10.01 11.25 9.99
C ASP A 164 -8.55 11.71 10.07
N LEU A 165 -8.08 12.46 9.05
CA LEU A 165 -6.70 12.93 8.98
C LEU A 165 -6.40 14.05 9.98
N GLU A 166 -7.38 14.89 10.30
CA GLU A 166 -7.29 15.83 11.43
C GLU A 166 -7.05 15.07 12.73
N GLN A 167 -7.90 14.08 13.04
CA GLN A 167 -7.77 13.25 14.23
C GLN A 167 -6.45 12.47 14.29
N ALA A 168 -6.01 11.92 13.15
CA ALA A 168 -4.75 11.23 13.02
C ALA A 168 -3.56 12.16 13.22
N SER A 169 -3.58 13.37 12.62
CA SER A 169 -2.48 14.33 12.70
C SER A 169 -2.20 14.79 14.14
N LEU A 170 -3.26 15.08 14.91
CA LEU A 170 -3.15 15.46 16.32
C LEU A 170 -2.48 14.35 17.15
N ARG A 171 -2.88 13.10 16.91
CA ARG A 171 -2.32 11.94 17.65
C ARG A 171 -0.91 11.60 17.21
N ILE A 172 -0.60 11.70 15.92
CA ILE A 172 0.77 11.52 15.42
C ILE A 172 1.69 12.57 16.05
N GLU A 173 1.26 13.83 16.09
CA GLU A 173 2.02 14.90 16.74
C GLU A 173 2.21 14.63 18.23
N ALA A 174 1.16 14.24 18.94
CA ALA A 174 1.25 13.89 20.36
C ALA A 174 2.19 12.70 20.62
N ALA A 175 2.15 11.67 19.77
CA ALA A 175 3.03 10.50 19.89
C ALA A 175 4.50 10.87 19.66
N VAL A 176 4.78 11.67 18.63
CA VAL A 176 6.16 12.07 18.28
C VAL A 176 6.74 13.09 19.25
N THR A 177 5.91 13.95 19.85
CA THR A 177 6.34 14.99 20.80
C THR A 177 6.28 14.56 22.26
N GLY A 178 5.78 13.35 22.57
CA GLY A 178 5.64 12.85 23.93
C GLY A 178 4.47 13.45 24.72
N LYS A 179 3.53 14.13 24.04
CA LYS A 179 2.37 14.81 24.63
C LYS A 179 1.09 13.97 24.60
N TRP A 180 1.22 12.64 24.65
CA TRP A 180 0.08 11.74 24.55
C TRP A 180 -0.93 11.90 25.71
N ALA A 181 -0.44 12.27 26.90
CA ALA A 181 -1.29 12.49 28.07
C ALA A 181 -2.33 13.60 27.82
N ASP A 182 -1.97 14.64 27.06
CA ASP A 182 -2.88 15.74 26.72
C ASP A 182 -4.07 15.22 25.88
N ILE A 183 -3.83 14.27 24.97
CA ILE A 183 -4.88 13.64 24.18
C ILE A 183 -5.80 12.78 25.05
N GLU A 184 -5.24 12.02 26.00
CA GLU A 184 -6.04 11.22 26.93
C GLU A 184 -6.94 12.09 27.80
N ALA A 185 -6.43 13.22 28.32
CA ALA A 185 -7.20 14.17 29.12
C ALA A 185 -8.34 14.82 28.32
N ILE A 186 -8.08 15.30 27.10
CA ILE A 186 -9.09 15.90 26.21
C ILE A 186 -10.24 14.92 25.95
N LEU A 187 -9.91 13.65 25.70
CA LEU A 187 -10.92 12.62 25.40
C LEU A 187 -11.68 12.16 26.65
N GLN A 188 -11.12 12.34 27.84
CA GLN A 188 -11.77 12.04 29.12
C GLN A 188 -12.62 13.21 29.64
N GLY A 189 -12.55 14.38 29.00
CA GLY A 189 -13.31 15.57 29.40
C GLY A 189 -12.75 16.26 30.65
N GLU A 190 -11.46 16.05 30.94
CA GLU A 190 -10.73 16.75 32.00
C GLU A 190 -10.17 18.07 31.41
N GLU A 191 -10.98 19.13 31.43
CA GLU A 191 -10.54 20.53 31.24
C GLU A 191 -10.12 21.16 32.57
#